data_AF-T0H287-F1
#
_entry.id   AF-T0H287-F1
#
_cell.length_a   1.000
_cell.length_b   1.000
_cell.length_c   1.000
_cell.angle_alpha   90.00
_cell.angle_beta   90.00
_cell.angle_gamma   90.00
#
_symmetry.space_group_name_H-M   'P 1'
#
loop_
_entity.id
_entity.type
_entity.pdbx_description
1 polymer ?
#
loop_
_entity_poly.entity_id
_entity_poly.type
_entity_poly.pdbx_seq_one_letter_code
_entity_poly.pdbx_strand_id
1 'polypeptide(L)'
;MAEMKHTTGPWEACDQGDYGDFDGNSRIILGDDMRIAVVQWSPGDMQAESDANACLIAAAPDLLAALVEILGPLNVCSDNKNVPDDTCLPIDMTMGELRKARAAIAKATGAA
;
A
#
# COMPACT_ATOMS: atom_id res chain seq x y z
N MET A 1 -9.74 -17.13 -6.53
CA MET A 1 -9.14 -15.83 -6.14
C MET A 1 -8.92 -15.89 -4.64
N ALA A 2 -7.73 -15.51 -4.16
CA ALA A 2 -7.48 -15.49 -2.72
C ALA A 2 -8.46 -14.50 -2.05
N GLU A 3 -9.07 -14.93 -0.96
CA GLU A 3 -9.93 -14.08 -0.15
C GLU A 3 -9.09 -12.93 0.43
N MET A 4 -9.51 -11.68 0.21
CA MET A 4 -8.78 -10.52 0.74
C MET A 4 -8.93 -10.48 2.26
N LYS A 5 -7.80 -10.52 2.97
CA LYS A 5 -7.76 -10.52 4.45
C LYS A 5 -7.75 -9.11 5.05
N HIS A 6 -7.50 -8.08 4.25
CA HIS A 6 -7.51 -6.68 4.67
C HIS A 6 -8.86 -6.05 4.37
N THR A 7 -9.20 -4.97 5.08
CA THR A 7 -10.38 -4.15 4.76
C THR A 7 -10.30 -3.69 3.31
N THR A 8 -11.40 -3.82 2.58
CA THR A 8 -11.48 -3.31 1.21
C THR A 8 -11.47 -1.78 1.22
N GLY A 9 -10.94 -1.19 0.15
CA GLY A 9 -11.09 0.25 -0.09
C GLY A 9 -12.50 0.61 -0.57
N PRO A 10 -12.79 1.90 -0.74
CA PRO A 10 -11.87 3.03 -0.58
C PRO A 10 -11.56 3.33 0.90
N TRP A 11 -10.38 3.91 1.15
CA TRP A 11 -10.05 4.49 2.44
C TRP A 11 -9.92 6.00 2.33
N GLU A 12 -10.29 6.71 3.39
CA GLU A 12 -10.30 8.17 3.43
C GLU A 12 -9.46 8.69 4.59
N ALA A 13 -8.60 9.67 4.31
CA ALA A 13 -7.89 10.41 5.34
C ALA A 13 -8.75 11.59 5.80
N CYS A 14 -9.18 11.57 7.06
CA CYS A 14 -9.94 12.67 7.64
C CYS A 14 -9.09 13.93 7.82
N ASP A 15 -9.78 15.05 8.01
CA ASP A 15 -9.15 16.29 8.36
C ASP A 15 -8.67 16.27 9.81
N GLN A 16 -7.65 17.08 10.06
CA GLN A 16 -7.09 17.20 11.39
C GLN A 16 -8.13 17.78 12.35
N GLY A 17 -8.35 17.10 13.47
CA GLY A 17 -9.28 17.55 14.51
C GLY A 17 -10.75 17.17 14.25
N ASP A 18 -11.04 16.44 13.17
CA ASP A 18 -12.37 15.81 12.95
C ASP A 18 -12.75 14.88 14.12
N TYR A 19 -11.74 14.37 14.82
CA TYR A 19 -11.91 13.59 16.03
C TYR A 19 -11.11 14.20 17.19
N GLY A 20 -11.77 14.31 18.34
CA GLY A 20 -11.22 14.91 19.57
C GLY A 20 -10.35 13.97 20.41
N ASP A 21 -10.10 12.75 19.94
CA ASP A 21 -9.12 11.85 20.54
C ASP A 21 -7.69 12.18 20.10
N PHE A 22 -6.70 11.82 20.94
CA PHE A 22 -5.27 12.10 20.72
C PHE A 22 -4.91 13.59 20.61
N ASP A 23 -5.43 14.40 21.53
CA ASP A 23 -5.12 15.83 21.69
C ASP A 23 -5.37 16.69 20.43
N GLY A 24 -6.16 16.19 19.46
CA GLY A 24 -6.44 16.87 18.18
C GLY A 24 -5.27 16.86 17.19
N ASN A 25 -4.20 16.10 17.48
CA ASN A 25 -2.97 16.06 16.70
C ASN A 25 -2.85 14.79 15.85
N SER A 26 -4.00 14.24 15.45
CA SER A 26 -4.04 13.02 14.65
C SER A 26 -4.98 13.14 13.46
N ARG A 27 -4.63 12.42 12.39
CA ARG A 27 -5.52 12.14 11.27
C ARG A 27 -5.92 10.68 11.32
N ILE A 28 -7.20 10.41 11.12
CA ILE A 28 -7.76 9.07 11.11
C ILE A 28 -7.91 8.63 9.66
N ILE A 29 -7.49 7.40 9.36
CA ILE A 29 -7.80 6.74 8.10
C ILE A 29 -9.02 5.86 8.32
N LEU A 30 -10.09 6.13 7.59
CA LEU A 30 -11.36 5.40 7.64
C LEU A 30 -11.47 4.45 6.46
N GLY A 31 -12.09 3.30 6.68
CA GLY A 31 -12.58 2.39 5.65
C GLY A 31 -14.01 2.05 6.04
N ASP A 32 -14.97 2.55 5.26
CA ASP A 32 -16.39 2.62 5.65
C ASP A 32 -16.54 3.24 7.05
N ASP A 33 -17.24 2.56 7.97
CA ASP A 33 -17.46 3.00 9.35
C ASP A 33 -16.35 2.57 10.33
N MET A 34 -15.21 2.05 9.83
CA MET A 34 -14.12 1.53 10.64
C MET A 34 -12.86 2.38 10.57
N ARG A 35 -12.24 2.64 11.73
CA ARG A 35 -10.92 3.26 11.81
C ARG A 35 -9.84 2.22 11.45
N ILE A 36 -9.13 2.45 10.35
CA ILE A 36 -8.09 1.56 9.83
C ILE A 36 -6.72 1.90 10.42
N ALA A 37 -6.41 3.19 10.50
CA ALA A 37 -5.13 3.67 10.99
C ALA A 37 -5.26 5.07 11.60
N VAL A 38 -4.28 5.44 12.43
CA VAL A 38 -4.14 6.78 12.99
C VAL A 38 -2.74 7.26 12.67
N VAL A 39 -2.64 8.42 12.04
CA VAL A 39 -1.38 9.12 11.80
C VAL A 39 -1.26 10.22 12.84
N GLN A 40 -0.39 10.00 13.82
CA GLN A 40 -0.11 10.97 14.87
C GLN A 40 1.03 11.90 14.48
N TRP A 41 0.95 13.13 14.98
CA TRP A 41 1.98 14.14 14.85
C TRP A 41 2.30 14.71 16.24
N SER A 42 3.58 14.95 16.51
CA SER A 42 4.04 15.62 17.73
C SER A 42 4.43 17.08 17.46
N PRO A 43 4.18 18.00 18.41
CA PRO A 43 4.66 19.38 18.30
C PRO A 43 6.17 19.42 18.04
N GLY A 44 6.57 19.87 16.85
CA GLY A 44 7.96 19.83 16.39
C GLY A 44 8.19 19.02 15.11
N ASP A 45 7.28 18.11 14.74
CA ASP A 45 7.40 17.39 13.46
C ASP A 45 6.89 18.23 12.29
N MET A 46 7.30 17.84 11.08
CA MET A 46 6.82 18.46 9.85
C MET A 46 5.40 18.00 9.55
N GLN A 47 4.40 18.86 9.79
CA GLN A 47 2.98 18.59 9.50
C GLN A 47 2.77 18.04 8.07
N ALA A 48 3.50 18.57 7.10
CA ALA A 48 3.46 18.13 5.71
C ALA A 48 3.84 16.65 5.51
N GLU A 49 4.75 16.09 6.32
CA GLU A 49 5.12 14.69 6.26
C GLU A 49 4.01 13.79 6.80
N SER A 50 3.36 14.21 7.89
CA SER A 50 2.22 13.49 8.46
C SER A 50 1.03 13.48 7.50
N ASP A 51 0.78 14.62 6.82
CA ASP A 51 -0.24 14.72 5.78
C ASP A 51 0.08 13.79 4.59
N ALA A 52 1.33 13.78 4.12
CA ALA A 52 1.77 12.89 3.05
C ALA A 52 1.62 11.40 3.42
N ASN A 53 1.96 11.04 4.66
CA ASN A 53 1.80 9.67 5.17
C ASN A 53 0.32 9.26 5.23
N ALA A 54 -0.57 10.15 5.69
CA ALA A 54 -2.00 9.88 5.74
C ALA A 54 -2.57 9.63 4.32
N CYS A 55 -2.21 10.48 3.35
CA CYS A 55 -2.59 10.31 1.96
C CYS A 55 -2.06 9.00 1.37
N LEU A 56 -0.80 8.64 1.64
CA LEU A 56 -0.21 7.39 1.17
C LEU A 56 -0.93 6.16 1.72
N ILE A 57 -1.28 6.17 3.01
CA ILE A 57 -2.01 5.08 3.66
C ILE A 57 -3.43 4.98 3.08
N ALA A 58 -4.14 6.09 2.93
CA ALA A 58 -5.49 6.11 2.35
C ALA A 58 -5.51 5.57 0.90
N ALA A 59 -4.46 5.86 0.11
CA ALA A 59 -4.31 5.36 -1.25
C ALA A 59 -3.86 3.88 -1.34
N ALA A 60 -3.53 3.22 -0.22
CA ALA A 60 -2.97 1.87 -0.23
C ALA A 60 -3.86 0.82 -0.95
N PRO A 61 -5.19 0.81 -0.80
CA PRO A 61 -6.06 -0.11 -1.53
C PRO A 61 -5.98 0.08 -3.06
N ASP A 62 -5.99 1.34 -3.52
CA ASP A 62 -5.92 1.67 -4.95
C ASP A 62 -4.56 1.32 -5.55
N LEU A 63 -3.48 1.61 -4.80
CA LEU A 63 -2.12 1.23 -5.17
C LEU A 63 -1.99 -0.29 -5.29
N LEU A 64 -2.55 -1.05 -4.35
CA LEU A 64 -2.54 -2.51 -4.41
C LEU A 64 -3.34 -3.03 -5.61
N ALA A 65 -4.54 -2.48 -5.87
CA ALA A 65 -5.37 -2.86 -7.00
C ALA A 65 -4.65 -2.62 -8.33
N ALA A 66 -4.05 -1.44 -8.52
CA ALA A 66 -3.29 -1.11 -9.72
C ALA A 66 -2.07 -2.03 -9.93
N LEU A 67 -1.32 -2.33 -8.86
CA LEU A 67 -0.19 -3.26 -8.93
C LEU A 67 -0.62 -4.69 -9.29
N VAL A 68 -1.74 -5.17 -8.74
CA VAL A 68 -2.31 -6.48 -9.08
C VAL A 68 -2.79 -6.52 -10.53
N GLU A 69 -3.40 -5.45 -11.03
CA GLU A 69 -3.86 -5.37 -12.42
C GLU A 69 -2.68 -5.40 -13.40
N ILE A 70 -1.61 -4.66 -13.11
CA ILE A 70 -0.42 -4.60 -13.98
C ILE A 70 0.36 -5.92 -13.94
N LEU A 71 0.55 -6.51 -12.75
CA LEU A 71 1.48 -7.63 -12.57
C LEU A 71 0.80 -9.01 -12.52
N GLY A 72 -0.51 -9.07 -12.28
CA GLY A 72 -1.28 -10.31 -12.23
C GLY A 72 -1.28 -11.07 -13.57
N PRO A 73 -1.57 -10.41 -14.70
CA PRO A 73 -1.59 -11.05 -16.02
C PRO A 73 -0.21 -11.43 -16.57
N LEU A 74 0.88 -10.88 -16.02
CA LEU A 74 2.23 -11.12 -16.54
C LEU A 74 2.68 -12.56 -16.22
N ASN A 75 2.49 -13.44 -17.19
CA ASN A 75 2.95 -14.83 -17.14
C ASN A 75 4.44 -14.96 -17.52
N VAL A 76 5.29 -14.23 -16.79
CA VAL A 76 6.73 -14.10 -17.08
C VAL A 76 7.58 -15.04 -16.22
N CYS A 77 7.00 -16.13 -15.71
CA CYS A 77 7.71 -17.16 -14.93
C CYS A 77 8.55 -16.55 -13.79
N SER A 78 8.00 -15.59 -13.03
CA SER A 78 8.75 -14.88 -11.97
C SER A 78 9.25 -15.81 -10.86
N ASP A 79 8.63 -16.98 -10.71
CA ASP A 79 8.99 -18.06 -9.80
C ASP A 79 10.11 -18.98 -10.33
N ASN A 80 10.49 -18.86 -11.61
CA ASN A 80 11.56 -19.65 -12.20
C ASN A 80 12.93 -19.18 -11.69
N LYS A 81 13.51 -19.97 -10.77
CA LYS A 81 14.81 -19.71 -10.16
C LYS A 81 15.99 -19.74 -11.14
N ASN A 82 15.81 -20.29 -12.34
CA ASN A 82 16.86 -20.35 -13.36
C ASN A 82 16.99 -19.05 -14.15
N VAL A 83 16.07 -18.09 -13.98
CA VAL A 83 16.16 -16.77 -14.60
C VAL A 83 16.82 -15.79 -13.62
N PRO A 84 18.01 -15.28 -13.92
CA PRO A 84 18.71 -14.30 -13.08
C PRO A 84 17.90 -13.01 -12.86
N ASP A 85 18.09 -12.36 -11.71
CA ASP A 85 17.40 -11.12 -11.34
C ASP A 85 17.72 -9.94 -12.28
N ASP A 86 18.90 -9.92 -12.88
CA ASP A 86 19.37 -8.89 -13.81
C ASP A 86 18.82 -9.06 -15.24
N THR A 87 18.06 -10.12 -15.51
CA THR A 87 17.42 -10.33 -16.81
C THR A 87 16.37 -9.24 -17.06
N CYS A 88 16.57 -8.45 -18.11
CA CYS A 88 15.64 -7.41 -18.52
C CYS A 88 14.47 -8.00 -19.33
N LEU A 89 13.25 -7.61 -18.97
CA LEU A 89 12.02 -7.97 -19.65
C LEU A 89 11.71 -6.98 -20.79
N PRO A 90 10.88 -7.32 -21.78
CA PRO A 90 10.48 -6.44 -22.89
C PRO A 90 9.69 -5.17 -22.50
N ILE A 91 9.54 -4.91 -21.21
CA ILE A 91 8.86 -3.75 -20.61
C ILE A 91 9.84 -2.89 -19.81
N ASP A 92 11.14 -3.01 -20.11
CA ASP A 92 12.24 -2.27 -19.48
C ASP A 92 12.26 -2.40 -17.95
N MET A 93 11.90 -3.58 -17.45
CA MET A 93 11.94 -3.96 -16.04
C MET A 93 12.74 -5.24 -15.87
N THR A 94 13.55 -5.31 -14.83
CA THR A 94 14.30 -6.52 -14.49
C THR A 94 13.43 -7.58 -13.82
N MET A 95 13.82 -8.84 -13.93
CA MET A 95 13.18 -9.94 -13.19
C MET A 95 13.24 -9.73 -11.68
N GLY A 96 14.31 -9.14 -11.17
CA GLY A 96 14.45 -8.77 -9.76
C GLY A 96 13.42 -7.73 -9.31
N GLU A 97 13.20 -6.68 -10.10
CA GLU A 97 12.16 -5.65 -9.82
C GLU A 97 10.76 -6.25 -9.82
N LEU A 98 10.47 -7.11 -10.80
CA LEU A 98 9.21 -7.83 -10.85
C LEU A 98 9.00 -8.71 -9.61
N ARG A 99 10.01 -9.49 -9.21
CA ARG A 99 9.94 -10.37 -8.02
C ARG A 99 9.71 -9.55 -6.75
N LYS A 100 10.38 -8.40 -6.60
CA LYS A 100 10.15 -7.47 -5.47
C LYS A 100 8.71 -6.97 -5.43
N ALA A 101 8.16 -6.56 -6.58
CA ALA A 101 6.78 -6.09 -6.64
C ALA A 101 5.77 -7.20 -6.31
N ARG A 102 5.97 -8.43 -6.82
CA ARG A 102 5.14 -9.58 -6.45
C ARG A 102 5.24 -9.95 -4.97
N ALA A 103 6.43 -9.85 -4.38
CA ALA A 103 6.62 -10.07 -2.95
C ALA A 103 5.88 -9.01 -2.11
N ALA A 104 5.89 -7.74 -2.55
CA ALA A 104 5.13 -6.68 -1.91
C ALA A 104 3.61 -6.93 -1.96
N ILE A 105 3.08 -7.36 -3.11
CA ILE A 105 1.67 -7.77 -3.27
C ILE A 105 1.34 -8.96 -2.35
N ALA A 106 2.19 -9.98 -2.31
CA ALA A 106 1.99 -11.16 -1.46
C ALA A 106 1.94 -10.77 0.03
N LYS A 107 2.85 -9.89 0.46
CA LYS A 107 2.84 -9.31 1.81
C LYS A 107 1.56 -8.53 2.11
N ALA A 108 1.12 -7.66 1.19
CA ALA A 108 -0.09 -6.85 1.36
C ALA A 108 -1.38 -7.68 1.41
N THR A 109 -1.44 -8.78 0.65
CA THR A 109 -2.60 -9.69 0.61
C THR A 109 -2.59 -10.75 1.72
N GLY A 110 -1.55 -10.80 2.55
CA GLY A 110 -1.43 -11.77 3.64
C GLY A 110 -1.18 -13.21 3.17
N ALA A 111 -0.59 -13.35 1.97
CA ALA A 111 -0.02 -14.59 1.46
C ALA A 111 1.48 -14.60 1.80
N ALA A 112 1.80 -14.92 3.06
CA ALA A 112 3.16 -15.16 3.53
C ALA A 112 3.42 -16.67 3.65
#